data_AF-A0A8S2TRX2-F1
#
_entry.id   AF-A0A8S2TRX2-F1
#
_cell.length_a   1.000
_cell.length_b   1.000
_cell.length_c   1.000
_cell.angle_alpha   90.00
_cell.angle_beta   90.00
_cell.angle_gamma   90.00
#
_symmetry.space_group_name_H-M   'P 1'
#
loop_
_entity.id
_entity.type
_entity.pdbx_description
1 polymer ?
#
loop_
_entity_poly.entity_id
_entity_poly.type
_entity_poly.pdbx_seq_one_letter_code
_entity_poly.pdbx_strand_id
1 'polypeptide(L)' 'MTVCDNLGEHLVGNIYIKFRYERDAERAVEDLNTRWFDRKPIYAELSPVTDFKEAS' A
#
# COMPACT_ATOMS: atom_id res chain seq x y z
N MET A 1 -3.55 -11.36 1.07
CA MET A 1 -3.14 -10.31 2.02
C MET A 1 -1.96 -10.88 2.78
N THR A 2 -0.77 -10.30 2.63
CA THR A 2 0.41 -10.67 3.41
C THR A 2 0.57 -9.60 4.48
N VAL A 3 0.65 -10.01 5.74
CA VAL A 3 0.93 -9.10 6.86
C VAL A 3 2.40 -9.29 7.18
N CYS A 4 3.17 -8.23 7.00
CA CYS A 4 4.62 -8.23 7.12
C CYS A 4 4.98 -7.52 8.42
N ASP A 5 5.94 -8.05 9.18
CA ASP A 5 6.34 -7.45 10.47
C ASP A 5 7.01 -6.07 10.30
N ASN A 6 7.38 -5.68 9.06
CA ASN A 6 7.86 -4.34 8.66
C ASN A 6 8.86 -3.71 9.65
N LEU A 7 9.83 -4.52 10.13
CA LEU A 7 10.77 -4.16 11.20
C LEU A 7 11.83 -3.11 10.81
N GLY A 8 11.87 -2.67 9.55
CA GLY A 8 12.75 -1.59 9.10
C GLY A 8 12.17 -0.22 9.47
N GLU A 9 13.00 0.72 9.92
CA GLU A 9 12.60 2.07 10.36
C GLU A 9 11.81 2.85 9.28
N HIS A 10 12.02 2.51 8.00
CA HIS A 10 11.33 3.11 6.84
C HIS A 10 10.07 2.34 6.38
N LEU A 11 9.77 1.20 7.01
CA LEU A 11 8.66 0.30 6.66
C LEU A 11 7.54 0.30 7.71
N VAL A 12 7.81 0.78 8.92
CA VAL A 12 6.82 0.86 10.00
C VAL A 12 5.63 1.71 9.57
N GLY A 13 4.46 1.08 9.48
CA GLY A 13 3.19 1.72 9.15
C GLY A 13 2.82 1.76 7.67
N ASN A 14 3.68 1.29 6.76
CA ASN A 14 3.35 1.21 5.34
C ASN A 14 2.53 -0.04 5.03
N ILE A 15 1.46 0.13 4.23
CA ILE A 15 0.58 -0.95 3.77
C ILE A 15 0.78 -1.12 2.27
N TYR A 16 1.12 -2.32 1.83
CA TYR A 16 1.23 -2.66 0.42
C TYR A 16 0.04 -3.50 -0.03
N ILE A 17 -0.51 -3.15 -1.19
CA ILE A 17 -1.64 -3.87 -1.80
C ILE A 17 -1.25 -4.22 -3.24
N LYS A 18 -1.22 -5.52 -3.55
CA LYS A 18 -1.00 -6.00 -4.91
C LYS A 18 -2.33 -6.32 -5.59
N PHE A 19 -2.68 -5.55 -6.60
CA PHE A 19 -3.82 -5.83 -7.47
C PHE A 19 -3.43 -6.81 -8.58
N ARG A 20 -4.44 -7.46 -9.16
CA ARG A 20 -4.24 -8.32 -10.35
C ARG A 20 -3.96 -7.50 -11.61
N TYR A 21 -4.55 -6.31 -11.71
CA TYR A 21 -4.47 -5.43 -12.88
C TYR A 21 -3.96 -4.05 -12.46
N GLU A 22 -3.10 -3.44 -13.28
CA GLU A 22 -2.53 -2.11 -13.01
C GLU A 22 -3.60 -1.01 -12.94
N ARG A 23 -4.62 -1.08 -13.79
CA ARG A 23 -5.74 -0.14 -13.79
C ARG A 23 -6.52 -0.11 -12.46
N ASP A 24 -6.62 -1.25 -11.77
CA ASP A 24 -7.26 -1.30 -10.46
C ASP A 24 -6.40 -0.62 -9.39
N ALA A 25 -5.07 -0.71 -9.51
CA ALA A 25 -4.14 -0.01 -8.64
C ALA A 25 -4.19 1.52 -8.86
N GLU A 26 -4.22 1.97 -10.11
CA GLU A 26 -4.39 3.40 -10.44
C GLU A 26 -5.69 3.95 -9.85
N ARG A 27 -6.81 3.26 -10.08
CA ARG A 27 -8.12 3.66 -9.53
C ARG A 27 -8.12 3.70 -8.00
N ALA A 28 -7.44 2.75 -7.36
CA ALA A 28 -7.33 2.71 -5.91
C ALA A 28 -6.51 3.90 -5.38
N VAL A 29 -5.40 4.26 -6.02
CA VAL A 29 -4.59 5.43 -5.65
C VAL A 29 -5.39 6.72 -5.76
N GLU A 30 -6.14 6.90 -6.86
CA GLU A 30 -6.99 8.07 -7.06
C GLU A 30 -8.10 8.17 -5.99
N ASP A 31 -8.82 7.08 -5.73
CA ASP A 31 -9.90 7.06 -4.72
C ASP A 31 -9.37 7.29 -3.31
N LEU A 32 -8.30 6.58 -2.92
CA LEU A 32 -7.78 6.60 -1.55
C LEU A 32 -7.23 7.98 -1.16
N ASN A 33 -6.59 8.69 -2.08
CA ASN A 33 -6.09 10.04 -1.82
C ASN A 33 -7.20 11.10 -1.60
N THR A 34 -8.47 10.74 -1.80
CA THR A 34 -9.62 11.60 -1.44
C THR A 34 -10.27 11.23 -0.11
N ARG A 35 -9.78 10.18 0.56
CA ARG A 35 -10.42 9.55 1.73
C ARG A 35 -9.66 9.77 3.02
N TRP A 36 -10.37 9.55 4.12
CA TRP A 36 -9.88 9.66 5.49
C TRP A 36 -10.05 8.34 6.22
N PHE A 37 -9.11 8.02 7.08
CA PHE A 37 -9.15 6.86 7.97
C PHE A 37 -8.60 7.26 9.35
N ASP A 38 -9.31 6.89 10.42
CA ASP A 38 -8.93 7.23 11.80
C ASP A 38 -8.57 8.72 12.00
N ARG A 39 -9.42 9.61 11.45
CA ARG A 39 -9.24 11.08 11.49
C ARG A 39 -7.93 11.59 10.87
N LYS A 40 -7.28 10.78 10.03
CA LYS A 40 -6.09 11.15 9.26
C LYS A 40 -6.39 10.99 7.75
N PRO A 41 -5.83 11.84 6.88
CA PRO A 41 -5.90 11.62 5.45
C PRO A 41 -5.12 10.35 5.08
N ILE A 42 -5.61 9.63 4.07
CA ILE A 42 -4.89 8.48 3.52
C ILE A 42 -3.92 8.99 2.46
N TYR A 43 -2.69 8.48 2.48
CA TYR A 43 -1.69 8.71 1.44
C TYR A 43 -1.45 7.40 0.68
N ALA A 44 -1.68 7.41 -0.63
CA ALA A 44 -1.50 6.25 -1.49
C ALA A 44 -0.65 6.62 -2.71
N GLU A 45 0.27 5.73 -3.08
CA GLU A 45 1.12 5.86 -4.27
C GLU A 45 1.34 4.50 -4.94
N LEU A 46 1.70 4.51 -6.23
CA LEU A 46 2.09 3.30 -6.95
C LEU A 46 3.50 2.89 -6.52
N SER A 47 3.68 1.61 -6.19
CA SER A 47 4.95 1.07 -5.75
C SER A 47 5.61 0.24 -6.86
N PRO A 48 6.94 0.34 -7.06
CA PRO A 48 7.68 -0.53 -7.97
C PRO A 48 7.86 -1.97 -7.42
N VAL A 49 7.41 -2.24 -6.19
CA VAL A 49 7.53 -3.57 -5.57
C VAL A 49 6.64 -4.57 -6.30
N THR A 50 7.28 -5.52 -6.98
CA THR A 50 6.59 -6.56 -7.77
C THR A 50 6.54 -7.91 -7.06
N ASP A 51 7.46 -8.18 -6.14
CA ASP A 51 7.55 -9.43 -5.38
C ASP A 51 7.54 -9.14 -3.87
N PHE A 52 6.73 -9.90 -3.12
CA PHE A 52 6.57 -9.79 -1.67
C PHE A 52 7.23 -10.96 -0.92
N LYS A 53 8.03 -11.79 -1.59
CA LYS A 53 8.73 -12.93 -0.97
C LYS A 53 9.62 -12.56 0.21
N GLU A 54 10.19 -11.36 0.23
CA GLU A 54 11.03 -10.89 1.35
C GLU A 54 10.22 -10.27 2.50
N ALA A 55 8.90 -10.20 2.35
CA ALA A 55 8.01 -9.56 3.30
C ALA A 55 7.36 -10.56 4.27
N SER A 56 7.66 -11.85 4.15
CA SER A 56 7.16 -12.94 5.02
C SER A 56 8.18 -13.36 6.07
#